data_AF-A0A815DDP0-F1
#
_entry.id   AF-A0A815DDP0-F1
#
_cell.length_a   1.000
_cell.length_b   1.000
_cell.length_c   1.000
_cell.angle_alpha   90.00
_cell.angle_beta   90.00
_cell.angle_gamma   90.00
#
_symmetry.space_group_name_H-M   'P 1'
#
loop_
_entity.id
_entity.type
_entity.pdbx_description
1 polymer ?
#
loop_
_entity_poly.entity_id
_entity_poly.type
_entity_poly.pdbx_seq_one_letter_code
_entity_poly.pdbx_strand_id
1 'polypeptide(L)'
;MLRLLEILPQISSKTSKANDRMLEWCRLHYKDNRIELAKIDQFEKDYRSDSAIRWYTKDSFLYRLLNMALRCENIDMIIDFRYFIIDLYEQLTLSHIQYMRTFEEPTTLTVYRGYTKKKRMPYFSILFDYASTNIC
;
A
#
# COMPACT_ATOMS: atom_id res chain seq x y z
N MET A 1 6.03 7.85 -11.11
CA MET A 1 5.31 7.14 -10.02
C MET A 1 5.06 8.00 -8.76
N LEU A 2 6.03 8.80 -8.25
CA LEU A 2 5.82 9.62 -7.02
C LEU A 2 4.76 10.74 -7.13
N ARG A 3 4.55 11.33 -8.32
CA ARG A 3 3.54 12.40 -8.49
C ARG A 3 2.09 11.96 -8.30
N LEU A 4 1.77 10.67 -8.44
CA LEU A 4 0.38 10.20 -8.34
C LEU A 4 -0.11 10.23 -6.88
N LEU A 5 0.76 9.93 -5.92
CA LEU A 5 0.45 9.93 -4.49
C LEU A 5 0.22 11.34 -3.94
N GLU A 6 0.90 12.35 -4.47
CA GLU A 6 0.72 13.76 -4.08
C GLU A 6 -0.61 14.36 -4.58
N ILE A 7 -1.13 13.83 -5.69
CA ILE A 7 -2.33 14.35 -6.36
C ILE A 7 -3.61 13.64 -5.89
N LEU A 8 -3.53 12.37 -5.48
CA LEU A 8 -4.68 11.59 -5.02
C LEU A 8 -5.50 12.25 -3.90
N PRO A 9 -4.90 12.89 -2.87
CA PRO A 9 -5.65 13.62 -1.85
C PRO A 9 -6.39 14.84 -2.39
N GLN A 10 -5.93 15.41 -3.51
CA GLN A 10 -6.52 16.60 -4.12
C GLN A 10 -7.69 16.26 -5.05
N ILE A 11 -7.68 15.06 -5.63
CA ILE A 11 -8.71 14.61 -6.60
C ILE A 11 -9.82 13.82 -5.92
N SER A 12 -9.55 13.19 -4.78
CA SER A 12 -10.46 12.20 -4.21
C SER A 12 -10.84 12.50 -2.77
N SER A 13 -12.16 12.48 -2.49
CA SER A 13 -12.67 12.73 -1.15
C SER A 13 -12.62 11.45 -0.31
N LYS A 14 -12.04 11.58 0.89
CA LYS A 14 -12.08 10.54 1.93
C LYS A 14 -13.52 10.44 2.44
N THR A 15 -14.25 9.42 2.01
CA THR A 15 -15.66 9.17 2.36
C THR A 15 -15.83 7.77 2.94
N SER A 16 -16.85 7.55 3.77
CA SER A 16 -17.18 6.20 4.27
C SER A 16 -17.41 5.22 3.13
N LYS A 17 -18.11 5.65 2.06
CA LYS A 17 -18.31 4.86 0.84
C LYS A 17 -17.01 4.41 0.18
N ALA A 18 -15.93 5.20 0.27
CA ALA A 18 -14.63 4.81 -0.23
C ALA A 18 -14.02 3.67 0.60
N ASN A 19 -14.18 3.73 1.92
CA ASN A 19 -13.77 2.64 2.82
C ASN A 19 -14.56 1.37 2.54
N ASP A 20 -15.89 1.47 2.44
CA ASP A 20 -16.76 0.31 2.21
C ASP A 20 -16.38 -0.40 0.90
N ARG A 21 -16.18 0.35 -0.19
CA ARG A 21 -15.75 -0.18 -1.48
C ARG A 21 -14.36 -0.83 -1.41
N MET A 22 -13.42 -0.22 -0.69
CA MET A 22 -12.09 -0.78 -0.46
C MET A 22 -12.19 -2.13 0.27
N LEU A 23 -12.98 -2.20 1.34
CA LEU A 23 -13.16 -3.41 2.15
C LEU A 23 -13.88 -4.51 1.39
N GLU A 24 -14.91 -4.17 0.62
CA GLU A 24 -15.62 -5.10 -0.25
C GLU A 24 -14.67 -5.74 -1.27
N TRP A 25 -13.85 -4.93 -1.94
CA TRP A 25 -12.83 -5.41 -2.87
C TRP A 25 -11.81 -6.34 -2.18
N CYS A 26 -11.34 -5.97 -0.98
CA CYS A 26 -10.40 -6.79 -0.21
C CYS A 26 -11.02 -8.14 0.21
N ARG A 27 -12.29 -8.13 0.65
CA ARG A 27 -13.04 -9.35 1.01
C ARG A 27 -13.22 -10.25 -0.20
N LEU A 28 -13.51 -9.69 -1.37
CA LEU A 28 -13.62 -10.45 -2.62
C LEU A 28 -12.28 -11.07 -3.03
N HIS A 29 -11.19 -10.31 -2.94
CA HIS A 29 -9.83 -10.80 -3.24
C HIS A 29 -9.40 -11.96 -2.33
N TYR A 30 -9.77 -11.90 -1.04
CA TYR A 30 -9.42 -12.91 -0.04
C TYR A 30 -10.58 -13.84 0.35
N LYS A 31 -11.60 -14.00 -0.51
CA LYS A 31 -12.82 -14.77 -0.20
C LYS A 31 -12.58 -16.17 0.36
N ASP A 32 -11.50 -16.82 -0.08
CA ASP A 32 -11.14 -18.19 0.31
C ASP A 32 -10.07 -18.24 1.43
N ASN A 33 -9.58 -17.08 1.89
CA ASN A 33 -8.54 -16.96 2.90
C ASN A 33 -9.09 -16.41 4.22
N ARG A 34 -9.53 -17.33 5.10
CA ARG A 34 -10.11 -17.00 6.41
C ARG A 34 -9.20 -16.16 7.31
N ILE A 35 -7.88 -16.34 7.22
CA ILE A 35 -6.91 -15.59 8.02
C ILE A 35 -6.90 -14.12 7.59
N GLU A 36 -6.92 -13.87 6.29
CA GLU A 36 -6.95 -12.51 5.75
C GLU A 36 -8.30 -11.83 5.94
N LEU A 37 -9.40 -12.58 5.81
CA LEU A 37 -10.74 -12.07 6.16
C LEU A 37 -10.82 -11.60 7.61
N ALA A 38 -10.27 -12.38 8.56
CA ALA A 38 -10.23 -11.97 9.97
C ALA A 38 -9.38 -10.69 10.19
N LYS A 39 -8.28 -10.51 9.44
CA LYS A 39 -7.48 -9.28 9.47
C LYS A 39 -8.25 -8.08 8.90
N ILE A 40 -9.11 -8.29 7.89
CA ILE A 40 -9.98 -7.27 7.32
C ILE A 40 -11.06 -6.87 8.33
N ASP A 41 -11.71 -7.83 8.98
CA ASP A 41 -12.71 -7.55 10.03
C ASP A 41 -12.08 -6.79 11.21
N GLN A 42 -10.85 -7.16 11.60
CA GLN A 42 -10.11 -6.43 12.62
C GLN A 42 -9.81 -4.98 12.19
N PHE A 43 -9.42 -4.78 10.93
CA PHE A 43 -9.21 -3.44 10.40
C PHE A 43 -10.49 -2.60 10.46
N GLU A 44 -11.61 -3.14 9.98
CA GLU A 44 -12.88 -2.40 9.96
C GLU A 44 -13.32 -1.94 11.35
N LYS A 45 -13.05 -2.76 12.37
CA LYS A 45 -13.40 -2.45 13.77
C LYS A 45 -12.42 -1.50 14.47
N ASP A 46 -11.11 -1.75 14.30
CA ASP A 46 -10.07 -1.14 15.14
C ASP A 46 -9.32 0.00 14.42
N TYR A 47 -9.55 0.21 13.12
CA TYR A 47 -8.83 1.20 12.35
C TYR A 47 -9.16 2.62 12.79
N ARG A 48 -8.09 3.41 12.96
CA ARG A 48 -8.14 4.85 13.17
C ARG A 48 -7.16 5.55 12.25
N SER A 49 -7.51 6.74 11.80
CA SER A 49 -6.69 7.53 10.87
C SER A 49 -5.35 7.98 11.44
N ASP A 50 -5.12 7.90 12.75
CA ASP A 50 -3.84 8.12 13.44
C ASP A 50 -2.97 6.85 13.58
N SER A 51 -3.48 5.70 13.10
CA SER A 51 -2.79 4.40 13.13
C SER A 51 -2.40 3.83 11.76
N ALA A 52 -2.69 4.54 10.66
CA ALA A 52 -2.36 4.15 9.29
C ALA A 52 -0.91 3.68 9.07
N ILE A 53 0.13 4.36 9.59
CA ILE A 53 1.52 3.89 9.45
C ILE A 53 1.70 2.49 10.07
N ARG A 54 1.12 2.25 11.25
CA ARG A 54 1.17 0.95 11.93
C ARG A 54 0.47 -0.14 11.12
N TRP A 55 -0.67 0.18 10.50
CA TRP A 55 -1.40 -0.76 9.64
C TRP A 55 -0.66 -1.06 8.33
N TYR A 56 0.06 -0.08 7.79
CA TYR A 56 0.87 -0.23 6.58
C TYR A 56 2.18 -1.01 6.83
N THR A 57 2.77 -0.89 8.01
CA THR A 57 4.07 -1.49 8.32
C THR A 57 3.97 -2.90 8.90
N LYS A 58 2.86 -3.25 9.56
CA LYS A 58 2.62 -4.62 10.02
C LYS A 58 2.30 -5.54 8.84
N ASP A 59 2.43 -6.85 9.04
CA ASP A 59 1.95 -7.85 8.07
C ASP A 59 0.42 -7.81 7.95
N SER A 60 -0.07 -7.04 6.99
CA SER A 60 -1.49 -6.81 6.74
C SER A 60 -1.84 -6.99 5.26
N PHE A 61 -3.13 -7.23 5.00
CA PHE A 61 -3.68 -7.18 3.64
C PHE A 61 -3.38 -5.83 2.96
N LEU A 62 -3.43 -4.71 3.71
CA LEU A 62 -3.15 -3.38 3.19
C LEU A 62 -1.73 -3.27 2.65
N TYR A 63 -0.72 -3.70 3.40
CA TYR A 63 0.67 -3.65 2.94
C TYR A 63 0.83 -4.40 1.61
N ARG A 64 0.29 -5.62 1.51
CA ARG A 64 0.46 -6.45 0.30
C ARG A 64 -0.33 -5.93 -0.88
N LEU A 65 -1.61 -5.62 -0.70
CA LEU A 65 -2.51 -5.18 -1.76
C LEU A 65 -2.14 -3.78 -2.26
N LEU A 66 -1.85 -2.84 -1.36
CA LEU A 66 -1.43 -1.50 -1.77
C LEU A 66 -0.08 -1.53 -2.50
N ASN A 67 0.91 -2.28 -2.00
CA ASN A 67 2.19 -2.42 -2.72
C ASN A 67 2.05 -3.18 -4.04
N MET A 68 1.08 -4.08 -4.17
CA MET A 68 0.76 -4.71 -5.46
C MET A 68 0.19 -3.67 -6.43
N ALA A 69 -0.84 -2.92 -6.01
CA ALA A 69 -1.45 -1.87 -6.82
C ALA A 69 -0.43 -0.86 -7.32
N LEU A 70 0.45 -0.39 -6.43
CA LEU A 70 1.51 0.56 -6.75
C LEU A 70 2.56 -0.03 -7.70
N ARG A 71 2.95 -1.31 -7.53
CA ARG A 71 3.92 -1.96 -8.42
C ARG A 71 3.38 -2.23 -9.81
N CYS A 72 2.10 -2.56 -9.91
CA CYS A 72 1.43 -2.82 -11.19
C CYS A 72 0.88 -1.54 -11.85
N GLU A 73 1.06 -0.37 -11.21
CA GLU A 73 0.47 0.90 -11.67
C GLU A 73 -1.04 0.82 -11.92
N ASN A 74 -1.75 -0.03 -11.15
CA ASN A 74 -3.19 -0.20 -11.30
C ASN A 74 -3.92 1.00 -10.67
N ILE A 75 -4.27 1.98 -11.50
CA ILE A 75 -4.87 3.24 -11.07
C ILE A 75 -6.24 3.01 -10.39
N ASP A 76 -7.06 2.11 -10.93
CA ASP A 76 -8.39 1.81 -10.36
C ASP A 76 -8.27 1.26 -8.93
N MET A 77 -7.34 0.33 -8.72
CA MET A 77 -7.06 -0.20 -7.41
C MET A 77 -6.47 0.87 -6.49
N ILE A 78 -5.56 1.72 -6.98
CA ILE A 78 -5.03 2.83 -6.18
C ILE A 78 -6.16 3.80 -5.76
N ILE A 79 -7.12 4.08 -6.64
CA ILE A 79 -8.30 4.90 -6.34
C ILE A 79 -9.19 4.19 -5.31
N ASP A 80 -9.38 2.88 -5.41
CA ASP A 80 -10.16 2.14 -4.41
C ASP A 80 -9.51 2.19 -3.02
N PHE A 81 -8.17 2.19 -2.95
CA PHE A 81 -7.42 2.33 -1.70
C PHE A 81 -7.28 3.79 -1.20
N ARG A 82 -7.89 4.77 -1.89
CA ARG A 82 -7.75 6.21 -1.54
C ARG A 82 -8.05 6.53 -0.09
N TYR A 83 -9.03 5.85 0.52
CA TYR A 83 -9.42 6.10 1.91
C TYR A 83 -8.24 5.91 2.87
N PHE A 84 -7.47 4.82 2.66
CA PHE A 84 -6.29 4.51 3.46
C PHE A 84 -5.05 5.29 3.01
N ILE A 85 -4.87 5.50 1.71
CA ILE A 85 -3.72 6.22 1.16
C ILE A 85 -3.67 7.67 1.68
N ILE A 86 -4.81 8.35 1.77
CA ILE A 86 -4.88 9.72 2.28
C ILE A 86 -4.37 9.77 3.73
N ASP A 87 -4.86 8.88 4.60
CA ASP A 87 -4.42 8.82 6.00
C ASP A 87 -2.94 8.47 6.14
N LEU A 88 -2.47 7.54 5.32
CA LEU A 88 -1.06 7.15 5.29
C LEU A 88 -0.19 8.33 4.86
N TYR A 89 -0.59 9.07 3.82
CA TYR A 89 0.13 10.25 3.34
C TYR A 89 0.19 11.36 4.37
N GLU A 90 -0.94 11.67 5.03
CA GLU A 90 -1.01 12.67 6.09
C GLU A 90 -0.08 12.32 7.24
N GLN A 91 -0.12 11.06 7.72
CA GLN A 91 0.77 10.61 8.80
C GLN A 91 2.25 10.63 8.41
N LEU A 92 2.59 10.20 7.18
CA LEU A 92 3.96 10.22 6.70
C LEU A 92 4.47 11.66 6.58
N THR A 93 3.64 12.59 6.12
CA THR A 93 3.96 14.01 6.04
C THR A 93 4.21 14.60 7.42
N LEU A 94 3.33 14.32 8.38
CA LEU A 94 3.51 14.77 9.77
C LEU A 94 4.77 14.18 10.40
N SER A 95 5.02 12.88 10.21
CA SER A 95 6.22 12.20 10.71
C SER A 95 7.49 12.77 10.08
N HIS A 96 7.44 13.08 8.78
CA HIS A 96 8.55 13.70 8.06
C HIS A 96 8.85 15.10 8.60
N ILE A 97 7.83 15.94 8.78
CA ILE A 97 7.99 17.29 9.35
C ILE A 97 8.57 17.21 10.76
N GLN A 98 8.08 16.29 11.60
CA GLN A 98 8.61 16.07 12.95
C GLN A 98 10.07 15.63 12.93
N TYR A 99 10.41 14.68 12.05
CA TYR A 99 11.78 14.23 11.86
C TYR A 99 12.69 15.38 11.41
N MET A 100 12.26 16.18 10.44
CA MET A 100 13.04 17.31 9.93
C MET A 100 13.26 18.42 10.97
N ARG A 101 12.28 18.67 11.86
CA ARG A 101 12.45 19.62 12.97
C ARG A 101 13.52 19.21 13.99
N THR A 102 13.97 17.96 13.97
CA THR A 102 15.04 17.48 14.86
C THR A 102 16.42 18.00 14.42
N PHE A 103 16.56 18.45 13.17
CA PHE A 103 17.80 18.96 12.63
C PHE A 103 17.76 20.50 12.57
N GLU A 104 18.87 21.13 12.95
CA GLU A 104 19.02 22.59 12.87
C GLU A 104 19.13 23.08 11.41
N GLU A 105 19.67 22.24 10.51
CA GLU A 105 19.76 22.52 9.08
C GLU A 105 19.18 21.38 8.22
N PRO A 106 18.69 21.67 6.99
CA PRO A 106 18.18 20.64 6.08
C PRO A 106 19.28 19.66 5.66
N THR A 107 19.30 18.46 6.26
CA THR A 107 20.24 17.40 5.89
C THR A 107 19.68 16.46 4.84
N THR A 108 20.55 15.97 3.94
CA THR A 108 20.19 14.90 3.01
C THR A 108 20.10 13.57 3.75
N LEU A 109 18.92 12.95 3.76
CA LEU A 109 18.72 11.61 4.33
C LEU A 109 19.18 10.54 3.34
N THR A 110 20.29 9.86 3.66
CA THR A 110 20.74 8.69 2.88
C THR A 110 20.09 7.42 3.42
N VAL A 111 19.34 6.71 2.59
CA VAL A 111 18.71 5.43 2.93
C VAL A 111 19.21 4.32 2.02
N TYR A 112 19.26 3.10 2.56
CA TYR A 112 19.63 1.90 1.81
C TYR A 112 18.42 0.97 1.70
N ARG A 113 18.13 0.49 0.49
CA ARG A 113 17.16 -0.58 0.24
C ARG A 113 17.87 -1.73 -0.46
N GLY A 114 17.79 -2.92 0.11
CA GLY A 114 18.33 -4.12 -0.53
C GLY A 114 17.63 -4.39 -1.86
N TYR A 115 18.41 -4.69 -2.90
CA TYR A 115 17.89 -5.20 -4.18
C TYR A 115 18.47 -6.59 -4.45
N THR A 116 17.59 -7.57 -4.65
CA THR A 116 17.99 -8.91 -5.06
C THR A 116 18.11 -8.97 -6.58
N LYS A 117 19.33 -9.15 -7.10
CA LYS A 117 19.53 -9.49 -8.52
C LYS A 117 19.11 -10.95 -8.73
N LYS A 118 18.02 -11.19 -9.47
CA LYS A 118 17.74 -12.55 -9.97
C LYS A 118 18.90 -12.93 -10.90
N LYS A 119 19.72 -13.92 -10.52
CA LYS A 119 20.73 -14.48 -11.44
C LYS A 119 19.99 -15.08 -12.64
N ARG A 120 20.32 -14.62 -13.84
CA ARG A 120 19.82 -15.19 -15.10
C ARG A 120 20.36 -16.63 -15.20
N MET A 121 19.56 -17.64 -14.87
CA MET A 121 19.86 -19.04 -15.22
C MET A 121 19.38 -19.27 -16.67
N PRO A 122 20.25 -19.70 -17.61
CA PRO A 122 19.94 -19.66 -19.04
C PRO A 122 19.00 -20.76 -19.57
N TYR A 123 18.42 -21.64 -18.74
CA TYR A 123 17.60 -22.76 -19.22
C TYR A 123 16.38 -23.06 -18.34
N PHE A 124 15.41 -22.14 -18.26
CA PHE A 124 14.04 -22.49 -17.81
C PHE A 124 13.00 -21.46 -18.26
N SER A 125 13.04 -21.06 -19.54
CA SER A 125 12.19 -20.00 -20.11
C SER A 125 10.83 -20.49 -20.62
N ILE A 126 10.21 -21.53 -20.03
CA ILE A 126 8.87 -21.98 -20.49
C ILE A 126 7.86 -22.23 -19.37
N LEU A 127 8.26 -22.34 -18.09
CA LEU A 127 7.31 -22.72 -17.02
C LEU A 127 6.99 -21.62 -15.99
N PHE A 128 7.66 -20.47 -16.01
CA PHE A 128 7.34 -19.37 -15.08
C PHE A 128 6.42 -18.28 -15.65
N ASP A 129 6.21 -18.27 -16.98
CA ASP A 129 5.24 -17.37 -17.62
C ASP A 129 3.78 -17.83 -17.44
N TYR A 130 3.54 -19.03 -16.90
CA TYR A 130 2.17 -19.49 -16.59
C TYR A 130 1.67 -19.09 -15.19
N ALA A 131 2.58 -18.74 -14.26
CA ALA A 131 2.23 -18.41 -12.88
C ALA A 131 2.31 -16.90 -12.55
N SER A 132 2.94 -16.09 -13.39
CA SER A 132 2.97 -14.62 -13.24
C SER A 132 1.99 -13.88 -14.15
N THR A 133 1.16 -14.62 -14.90
CA THR A 133 0.16 -14.08 -15.83
C THR A 133 -1.28 -14.25 -15.31
N ASN A 134 -1.41 -14.69 -14.05
CA ASN A 134 -2.69 -14.74 -13.33
C ASN A 134 -2.53 -14.07 -11.97
N ILE A 135 -2.37 -12.75 -11.98
CA ILE A 135 -2.87 -11.74 -11.02
C ILE A 135 -2.25 -10.41 -11.48
N CYS A 136 -2.82 -9.88 -12.56
CA CYS A 136 -3.26 -8.50 -12.63
C CYS A 136 -4.77 -8.55 -12.83
#